data_AF-A0A0D3DKC9-F1
#
_entry.id   AF-A0A0D3DKC9-F1
#
_cell.length_a   1.000
_cell.length_b   1.000
_cell.length_c   1.000
_cell.angle_alpha   90.00
_cell.angle_beta   90.00
_cell.angle_gamma   90.00
#
_symmetry.space_group_name_H-M   'P 1'
#
loop_
_entity.id
_entity.type
_entity.pdbx_description
1 polymer ?
#
loop_
_entity_poly.entity_id
_entity_poly.type
_entity_poly.pdbx_seq_one_letter_code
_entity_poly.pdbx_strand_id
1 'polypeptide(L)'
;MTHPNEEHNQMKALKTPNEMHGFVVDVECGIPTSCPCGGRIINEVSRDPKYRTDFDTLPGRKYFTCINFENDGFHLRQPWVFGVQEEVAKLRKRVYKMAAEIAELKDKLTRP
;
A
#
# COMPACT_ATOMS: atom_id res chain seq x y z
N MET A 1 -30.90 -19.44 -19.12
CA MET A 1 -29.48 -19.50 -19.52
C MET A 1 -29.25 -18.30 -20.42
N THR A 2 -28.36 -17.41 -20.02
CA THR A 2 -27.90 -16.27 -20.85
C THR A 2 -27.22 -16.81 -22.11
N HIS A 3 -27.36 -16.10 -23.24
CA HIS A 3 -26.80 -16.56 -24.51
C HIS A 3 -25.26 -16.54 -24.42
N PRO A 4 -24.51 -17.51 -24.98
CA PRO A 4 -23.04 -17.61 -24.82
C PRO A 4 -22.27 -16.34 -25.19
N ASN A 5 -22.79 -15.55 -26.13
CA ASN A 5 -22.20 -14.28 -26.54
C ASN A 5 -22.39 -13.16 -25.51
N GLU A 6 -23.49 -13.21 -24.75
CA GLU A 6 -23.79 -12.26 -23.69
C GLU A 6 -22.89 -12.51 -22.47
N GLU A 7 -22.68 -13.77 -22.10
CA GLU A 7 -21.74 -14.17 -21.04
C GLU A 7 -20.29 -13.76 -21.38
N HIS A 8 -19.88 -13.95 -22.63
CA HIS A 8 -18.55 -13.53 -23.10
C HIS A 8 -18.38 -12.00 -23.07
N ASN A 9 -19.40 -11.23 -23.43
CA ASN A 9 -19.36 -9.77 -23.37
C ASN A 9 -19.34 -9.26 -21.92
N GLN A 10 -20.11 -9.89 -21.03
CA GLN A 10 -20.08 -9.60 -19.58
C GLN A 10 -18.70 -9.89 -18.98
N MET A 11 -18.08 -11.03 -19.34
CA MET A 11 -16.74 -11.38 -18.86
C MET A 11 -15.67 -10.39 -19.36
N LYS A 12 -15.80 -9.90 -20.59
CA LYS A 12 -14.92 -8.82 -21.10
C LYS A 12 -15.10 -7.51 -20.36
N ALA A 13 -16.33 -7.14 -20.02
CA ALA A 13 -16.62 -5.92 -19.27
C ALA A 13 -16.06 -5.95 -17.84
N LEU A 14 -15.98 -7.14 -17.22
CA LEU A 14 -15.45 -7.33 -15.87
C LEU A 14 -13.92 -7.46 -15.80
N LYS A 15 -13.24 -7.61 -16.95
CA LYS A 15 -11.79 -7.82 -16.99
C LYS A 15 -11.01 -6.64 -16.39
N THR A 16 -11.28 -5.41 -16.84
CA THR A 16 -10.58 -4.22 -16.38
C THR A 16 -10.83 -3.92 -14.89
N PRO A 17 -12.07 -4.01 -14.37
CA PRO A 17 -12.33 -3.95 -12.93
C PRO A 17 -11.55 -4.99 -12.11
N ASN A 18 -11.49 -6.24 -12.57
CA ASN A 18 -10.77 -7.30 -11.86
C ASN A 18 -9.26 -7.08 -11.86
N GLU A 19 -8.69 -6.64 -12.98
CA GLU A 19 -7.27 -6.30 -13.08
C GLU A 19 -6.91 -5.15 -12.13
N MET A 20 -7.78 -4.14 -12.03
CA MET A 20 -7.55 -3.01 -11.14
C MET A 20 -7.65 -3.42 -9.66
N HIS A 21 -8.62 -4.26 -9.29
CA HIS A 21 -8.71 -4.83 -7.94
C HIS A 21 -7.49 -5.66 -7.58
N GLY A 22 -7.01 -6.51 -8.50
CA GLY A 22 -5.80 -7.30 -8.29
C GLY A 22 -4.59 -6.41 -8.00
N PHE A 23 -4.40 -5.35 -8.79
CA PHE A 23 -3.31 -4.41 -8.57
C PHE A 23 -3.44 -3.64 -7.24
N VAL A 24 -4.66 -3.23 -6.85
CA VAL A 24 -4.89 -2.58 -5.55
C VAL A 24 -4.43 -3.47 -4.40
N VAL A 25 -4.81 -4.75 -4.44
CA VAL A 25 -4.44 -5.76 -3.42
C VAL A 25 -2.93 -6.01 -3.41
N ASP A 26 -2.30 -6.11 -4.58
CA ASP A 26 -0.85 -6.36 -4.68
C ASP A 26 0.01 -5.17 -4.21
N VAL A 27 -0.50 -3.94 -4.32
CA VAL A 27 0.16 -2.71 -3.87
C VAL A 27 0.07 -2.51 -2.35
N GLU A 28 -0.72 -3.31 -1.63
CA GLU A 28 -0.80 -3.23 -0.17
C GLU A 28 0.53 -3.59 0.54
N CYS A 29 1.53 -4.07 -0.21
CA CYS A 29 2.89 -4.30 0.30
C CYS A 29 3.74 -3.01 0.26
N GLY A 30 4.03 -2.46 1.43
CA GLY A 30 4.91 -1.31 1.62
C GLY A 30 4.21 0.05 1.57
N ILE A 31 4.99 1.13 1.38
CA ILE A 31 4.43 2.48 1.22
C ILE A 31 4.07 2.70 -0.25
N PRO A 32 2.79 2.89 -0.60
CA PRO A 32 2.39 3.09 -1.98
C PRO A 32 2.87 4.45 -2.50
N THR A 33 3.42 4.45 -3.72
CA THR A 33 3.94 5.66 -4.37
C THR A 33 2.98 6.25 -5.40
N SER A 34 2.08 5.43 -5.96
CA SER A 34 1.09 5.84 -6.97
C SER A 34 -0.16 4.96 -6.90
N CYS A 35 -1.31 5.52 -7.28
CA CYS A 35 -2.57 4.80 -7.42
C CYS A 35 -2.70 4.20 -8.84
N PRO A 36 -3.44 3.10 -9.03
CA PRO A 36 -3.62 2.48 -10.37
C PRO A 36 -4.27 3.42 -11.37
N CYS A 37 -5.10 4.35 -10.90
CA CYS A 37 -5.71 5.40 -11.71
C CYS A 37 -4.71 6.49 -12.16
N GLY A 38 -3.42 6.40 -11.81
CA GLY A 38 -2.40 7.40 -12.08
C GLY A 38 -2.37 8.57 -11.09
N GLY A 39 -3.31 8.60 -10.14
CA GLY A 39 -3.34 9.59 -9.07
C GLY A 39 -2.14 9.45 -8.12
N ARG A 40 -1.63 10.59 -7.63
CA ARG A 40 -0.58 10.60 -6.60
C ARG A 40 -1.14 10.15 -5.26
N ILE A 41 -0.29 9.55 -4.44
CA ILE A 41 -0.60 9.22 -3.05
C ILE A 41 -0.34 10.44 -2.17
N ILE A 42 -1.31 10.75 -1.30
CA ILE A 42 -1.26 11.82 -0.31
C ILE A 42 -1.38 11.25 1.10
N ASN A 43 -0.84 11.99 2.06
CA ASN A 43 -0.95 11.67 3.47
C ASN A 43 -2.26 12.23 4.03
N GLU A 44 -3.27 11.37 4.13
CA GLU A 44 -4.56 11.72 4.71
C GLU A 44 -4.54 11.52 6.23
N VAL A 45 -5.08 12.48 6.96
CA VAL A 45 -5.48 12.30 8.37
C VAL A 45 -7.00 12.28 8.39
N SER A 46 -7.58 11.17 8.85
CA SER A 46 -9.03 11.07 9.03
C SER A 46 -9.47 12.10 10.08
N ARG A 47 -10.37 13.01 9.68
CA ARG A 47 -10.91 14.06 10.57
C ARG A 47 -12.14 13.57 11.32
N ASP A 48 -13.02 12.89 10.58
CA ASP A 48 -14.27 12.34 11.06
C ASP A 48 -14.41 10.90 10.54
N PRO A 49 -15.25 10.06 11.17
CA PRO A 49 -15.68 8.81 10.58
C PRO A 49 -16.31 9.08 9.22
N LYS A 50 -15.59 8.76 8.14
CA LYS A 50 -16.10 8.86 6.76
C LYS A 50 -17.34 7.98 6.58
N TYR A 51 -17.41 6.86 7.31
CA TYR A 51 -18.58 5.99 7.34
C TYR A 51 -18.91 5.56 8.77
N ARG A 52 -20.20 5.55 9.12
CA ARG A 52 -20.70 5.25 10.49
C ARG A 52 -20.24 3.90 11.03
N THR A 53 -19.97 2.93 10.17
CA THR A 53 -19.60 1.56 10.53
C THR A 53 -18.15 1.22 10.25
N ASP A 54 -17.37 2.17 9.71
CA ASP A 54 -16.00 1.92 9.29
C ASP A 54 -15.03 2.23 10.43
N PHE A 55 -14.57 1.18 11.12
CA PHE A 55 -13.56 1.25 12.18
C PHE A 55 -12.23 1.83 11.66
N ASP A 56 -11.97 1.72 10.35
CA ASP A 56 -10.83 2.33 9.67
C ASP A 56 -11.10 3.79 9.27
N THR A 57 -12.04 4.45 9.94
CA THR A 57 -12.25 5.90 9.79
C THR A 57 -12.26 6.65 11.10
N LEU A 58 -11.76 6.04 12.18
CA LEU A 58 -11.65 6.75 13.46
C LEU A 58 -10.80 8.03 13.29
N PRO A 59 -11.25 9.16 13.89
CA PRO A 59 -10.51 10.42 13.86
C PRO A 59 -9.04 10.27 14.29
N GLY A 60 -8.15 10.95 13.59
CA GLY A 60 -6.71 10.96 13.85
C GLY A 60 -5.93 9.79 13.23
N ARG A 61 -6.60 8.80 12.66
CA ARG A 61 -5.93 7.73 11.89
C ARG A 61 -5.31 8.30 10.61
N LYS A 62 -4.16 7.77 10.22
CA LYS A 62 -3.39 8.21 9.05
C LYS A 62 -3.43 7.18 7.93
N TYR A 63 -3.60 7.67 6.71
CA TYR A 63 -3.72 6.85 5.50
C TYR A 63 -2.82 7.38 4.38
N PHE A 64 -2.34 6.44 3.58
CA PHE A 64 -1.83 6.71 2.25
C PHE A 64 -3.02 6.63 1.30
N THR A 65 -3.47 7.77 0.78
CA THR A 65 -4.73 7.88 0.04
C THR A 65 -4.48 8.44 -1.34
N CYS A 66 -5.17 7.94 -2.36
CA CYS A 66 -5.15 8.55 -3.68
C CYS A 66 -5.74 9.97 -3.64
N ILE A 67 -5.15 10.92 -4.37
CA ILE A 67 -5.75 12.26 -4.52
C ILE A 67 -7.16 12.23 -5.12
N ASN A 68 -7.45 11.24 -5.96
CA ASN A 68 -8.75 11.04 -6.61
C ASN A 68 -9.58 9.98 -5.86
N PHE A 69 -9.34 9.76 -4.56
CA PHE A 69 -9.95 8.65 -3.84
C PHE A 69 -11.48 8.73 -3.85
N GLU A 70 -12.09 7.70 -4.43
CA GLU A 70 -13.50 7.34 -4.31
C GLU A 70 -13.58 6.00 -3.56
N ASN A 71 -14.65 5.78 -2.79
CA ASN A 71 -14.83 4.51 -2.07
C ASN A 71 -15.46 3.45 -2.99
N ASP A 72 -14.76 3.19 -4.09
CA ASP A 72 -15.18 2.37 -5.22
C ASP A 72 -14.43 1.03 -5.30
N GLY A 73 -13.44 0.81 -4.43
CA GLY A 73 -12.56 -0.37 -4.43
C GLY A 73 -11.40 -0.28 -5.42
N PHE A 74 -11.31 0.80 -6.19
CA PHE A 74 -10.33 1.01 -7.24
C PHE A 74 -9.23 2.02 -6.86
N HIS A 75 -9.52 2.85 -5.87
CA HIS A 75 -8.58 3.83 -5.35
C HIS A 75 -7.90 3.36 -4.06
N LEU A 76 -6.58 3.55 -3.99
CA LEU A 76 -5.81 3.22 -2.80
C LEU A 76 -6.19 4.12 -1.62
N ARG A 77 -6.48 3.48 -0.49
CA ARG A 77 -6.54 4.10 0.83
C ARG A 77 -6.05 3.10 1.87
N GLN A 78 -4.75 3.11 2.10
CA GLN A 78 -4.09 2.14 2.97
C GLN A 78 -3.73 2.79 4.33
N PRO A 79 -4.02 2.14 5.47
CA PRO A 79 -3.55 2.61 6.76
C PRO A 79 -2.02 2.72 6.82
N TRP A 80 -1.50 3.80 7.42
CA TRP A 80 -0.05 3.98 7.57
C TRP A 80 0.67 2.84 8.28
N VAL A 81 -0.01 2.19 9.24
CA VAL A 81 0.62 1.18 10.10
C VAL A 81 1.26 0.04 9.29
N PHE A 82 0.64 -0.39 8.19
CA PHE A 82 1.16 -1.46 7.35
C PHE A 82 2.44 -1.04 6.63
N GLY A 83 2.37 0.04 5.84
CA GLY A 83 3.52 0.54 5.10
C GLY A 83 4.69 0.94 6.01
N VAL A 84 4.40 1.61 7.14
CA VAL A 84 5.44 2.03 8.09
C VAL A 84 6.08 0.82 8.78
N GLN A 85 5.31 -0.20 9.17
CA GLN A 85 5.87 -1.37 9.84
C GLN A 85 6.85 -2.13 8.94
N GLU A 86 6.52 -2.32 7.67
CA GLU A 86 7.42 -2.96 6.71
C GLU A 86 8.70 -2.17 6.47
N GLU A 87 8.59 -0.86 6.26
CA GLU A 87 9.74 0.00 6.02
C GLU A 87 10.66 0.09 7.25
N VAL A 88 10.09 0.13 8.46
CA VAL A 88 10.86 0.05 9.71
C VAL A 88 11.59 -1.29 9.81
N ALA A 89 10.96 -2.40 9.43
CA ALA A 89 11.61 -3.71 9.43
C ALA A 89 12.77 -3.78 8.42
N LYS A 90 12.60 -3.23 7.21
CA LYS A 90 13.67 -3.14 6.19
C LYS A 90 14.81 -2.24 6.69
N LEU A 91 14.49 -1.08 7.27
CA LEU A 91 15.48 -0.16 7.83
C LEU A 91 16.28 -0.81 8.95
N ARG A 92 15.62 -1.50 9.87
CA ARG A 92 16.27 -2.23 10.97
C ARG A 92 17.27 -3.26 10.46
N LYS A 93 16.92 -4.03 9.42
CA LYS A 93 17.85 -4.98 8.77
C LYS A 93 19.08 -4.27 8.19
N ARG A 94 18.89 -3.16 7.48
CA ARG A 94 19.99 -2.37 6.91
C ARG A 94 20.92 -1.80 7.99
N VAL A 95 20.35 -1.30 9.08
CA VAL A 95 21.12 -0.79 10.23
C VAL A 95 21.97 -1.89 10.86
N TYR A 96 21.41 -3.09 11.06
CA TYR A 96 22.20 -4.21 11.60
C TYR A 96 23.34 -4.64 10.67
N LYS A 97 23.09 -4.67 9.36
CA LYS A 97 24.15 -4.96 8.38
C LYS A 97 25.28 -3.93 8.45
N MET A 98 24.95 -2.65 8.43
CA MET A 98 25.94 -1.58 8.56
C MET A 98 26.70 -1.66 9.89
N ALA A 99 26.03 -1.97 11.00
CA ALA A 99 26.67 -2.12 12.30
C ALA A 99 27.68 -3.28 12.32
N ALA A 100 27.36 -4.41 11.67
CA ALA A 100 28.28 -5.53 11.52
C ALA A 100 29.50 -5.17 10.66
N GLU A 101 29.30 -4.51 9.51
CA GLU A 101 30.38 -4.04 8.65
C GLU A 101 31.33 -3.07 9.38
N ILE A 102 30.76 -2.13 10.15
CA ILE A 102 31.54 -1.19 10.99
C ILE A 102 32.36 -1.96 12.03
N ALA A 103 31.78 -2.98 12.67
CA ALA A 103 32.48 -3.79 13.67
C ALA A 103 33.67 -4.55 13.05
N GLU A 104 33.49 -5.16 11.87
CA GLU A 104 34.56 -5.84 11.14
C GLU A 104 35.67 -4.89 10.71
N LEU A 105 35.32 -3.71 10.19
CA LEU A 105 36.30 -2.71 9.78
C LEU A 105 37.10 -2.20 10.97
N LYS A 106 36.44 -2.00 12.13
CA LYS A 106 37.13 -1.64 13.37
C LYS A 106 38.11 -2.73 13.79
N ASP A 107 37.71 -4.00 13.80
CA ASP A 107 38.59 -5.13 14.15
C ASP A 107 39.85 -5.16 13.27
N LYS A 108 39.69 -4.99 11.95
CA LYS A 108 40.80 -4.94 10.98
C LYS A 108 41.76 -3.77 11.23
N LEU A 109 41.25 -2.61 11.64
CA LEU A 109 42.07 -1.43 11.94
C LEU A 109 42.80 -1.55 13.29
N THR A 110 42.24 -2.29 14.24
CA THR A 110 42.81 -2.45 15.59
C THR A 110 43.68 -3.68 15.75
N ARG A 111 43.74 -4.57 14.74
CA ARG A 111 44.68 -5.69 14.75
C ARG A 111 46.12 -5.17 14.58
N PRO A 112 47.03 -5.50 15.52
CA PRO A 112 48.44 -5.13 15.42
C PRO A 112 49.17 -5.84 14.27
#